data_AF-A0A1G1SRA8-F1
#
_entry.id   AF-A0A1G1SRA8-F1
#
_cell.length_a   1.000
_cell.length_b   1.000
_cell.length_c   1.000
_cell.angle_alpha   90.00
_cell.angle_beta   90.00
_cell.angle_gamma   90.00
#
_symmetry.space_group_name_H-M   'P 1'
#
loop_
_entity.id
_entity.type
_entity.pdbx_description
1 polymer ?
#
loop_
_entity_poly.entity_id
_entity_poly.type
_entity_poly.pdbx_seq_one_letter_code
_entity_poly.pdbx_strand_id
1 'polypeptide(L)'
;MRDTTSPLPAGTTHYTLPKKTAEQPVQPVNQRPEILSQLFQEFYRHARWAAREEYELLLAEKAAAEADRNDQVLTVAQAAQLLGLCPQTVYEWAKAEKLQAFKVGRAVRFKRGHVLAALQQQTQPDGRRKYARRATGSPAKPATVVAGACADS
;
A
#
# COMPACT_ATOMS: atom_id res chain seq x y z
N MET A 1 81.25 -50.28 58.93
CA MET A 1 80.67 -51.50 59.55
C MET A 1 79.62 -51.04 60.55
N ARG A 2 78.32 -51.07 60.31
CA ARG A 2 77.50 -52.10 59.67
C ARG A 2 76.48 -51.48 58.72
N ASP A 3 76.35 -52.08 57.55
CA ASP A 3 75.17 -52.00 56.68
C ASP A 3 73.98 -52.68 57.36
N THR A 4 72.77 -52.18 57.09
CA THR A 4 71.57 -52.98 56.71
C THR A 4 70.35 -52.06 56.54
N THR A 5 70.03 -51.78 55.28
CA THR A 5 68.75 -51.96 54.57
C THR A 5 67.45 -52.17 55.36
N SER A 6 66.39 -51.49 54.86
CA SER A 6 64.95 -51.84 54.79
C SER A 6 63.98 -51.07 55.72
N PRO A 7 62.68 -50.91 55.36
CA PRO A 7 62.00 -51.04 54.06
C PRO A 7 61.16 -49.79 53.67
N LEU A 8 60.85 -49.70 52.38
CA LEU A 8 59.76 -48.87 51.81
C LEU A 8 58.42 -49.13 52.50
N PRO A 9 57.66 -48.09 52.91
CA PRO A 9 56.23 -48.22 53.11
C PRO A 9 55.50 -47.98 51.79
N ALA A 10 54.96 -49.06 51.23
CA ALA A 10 53.89 -49.03 50.23
C ALA A 10 52.63 -48.44 50.89
N GLY A 11 52.47 -47.12 50.78
CA GLY A 11 51.29 -46.38 51.21
C GLY A 11 50.55 -45.84 50.01
N THR A 12 49.70 -46.67 49.42
CA THR A 12 48.65 -46.28 48.46
C THR A 12 47.80 -45.18 49.10
N THR A 13 48.17 -43.93 48.84
CA THR A 13 47.38 -42.78 49.29
C THR A 13 46.44 -42.41 48.16
N HIS A 14 45.17 -42.73 48.37
CA HIS A 14 44.07 -42.43 47.49
C HIS A 14 44.07 -40.94 47.12
N TYR A 15 44.31 -40.63 45.85
CA TYR A 15 43.96 -39.33 45.28
C TYR A 15 42.44 -39.18 45.37
N THR A 16 41.99 -38.47 46.40
CA THR A 16 40.59 -38.09 46.55
C THR A 16 40.40 -36.83 45.72
N LEU A 17 39.83 -37.01 44.52
CA LEU A 17 39.37 -35.93 43.66
C LEU A 17 38.50 -34.95 44.49
N PRO A 18 38.76 -33.64 44.45
CA PRO A 18 37.82 -32.67 45.02
C PRO A 18 36.53 -32.69 44.19
N LYS A 19 35.54 -33.47 44.64
CA LYS A 19 34.15 -33.35 44.18
C LYS A 19 33.56 -32.07 44.77
N LYS A 20 33.90 -30.93 44.17
CA LYS A 20 33.10 -29.71 44.26
C LYS A 20 33.41 -28.82 43.05
N THR A 21 33.18 -29.37 41.87
CA THR A 21 32.90 -28.53 40.71
C THR A 21 31.60 -27.81 41.02
N ALA A 22 31.71 -26.52 41.26
CA ALA A 22 30.59 -25.62 41.39
C ALA A 22 29.58 -25.92 40.27
N GLU A 23 28.37 -26.31 40.65
CA GLU A 23 27.22 -26.21 39.77
C GLU A 23 27.05 -24.71 39.49
N GLN A 24 27.68 -24.26 38.41
CA GLN A 24 27.25 -23.03 37.75
C GLN A 24 25.78 -23.26 37.39
N PRO A 25 24.87 -22.35 37.80
CA PRO A 25 23.48 -22.46 37.39
C PRO A 25 23.46 -22.40 35.86
N VAL A 26 23.14 -23.54 35.24
CA VAL A 26 22.90 -23.64 33.81
C VAL A 26 21.74 -22.71 33.53
N GLN A 27 22.05 -21.54 32.98
CA GLN A 27 21.05 -20.55 32.59
C GLN A 27 19.99 -21.23 31.72
N PRO A 28 18.69 -21.00 31.97
CA PRO A 28 17.64 -21.72 31.29
C PRO A 28 17.70 -21.40 29.78
N VAL A 29 17.82 -22.45 28.97
CA VAL A 29 17.86 -22.44 27.50
C VAL A 29 16.63 -21.73 26.86
N ASN A 30 15.64 -21.38 27.67
CA ASN A 30 14.41 -20.66 27.31
C ASN A 30 14.61 -19.16 27.03
N GLN A 31 15.80 -18.58 27.26
CA GLN A 31 16.10 -17.17 26.91
C GLN A 31 16.52 -16.98 25.44
N ARG A 32 16.86 -18.07 24.73
CA ARG A 32 17.23 -18.03 23.30
C ARG A 32 16.18 -17.39 22.38
N PRO A 33 14.86 -17.65 22.50
CA PRO A 33 13.87 -17.00 21.63
C PRO A 33 13.76 -15.49 21.86
N GLU A 34 13.99 -14.99 23.08
CA GLU A 34 13.94 -13.54 23.36
C GLU A 34 15.17 -12.80 22.83
N ILE A 35 16.35 -13.39 22.98
CA ILE A 35 17.59 -12.80 22.45
C ILE A 35 17.56 -12.78 20.92
N LEU A 36 17.07 -13.87 20.30
CA LEU A 36 16.92 -13.94 18.85
C LEU A 36 15.84 -12.99 18.34
N SER A 37 14.73 -12.80 19.06
CA SER A 37 13.66 -11.89 18.66
C SER A 37 14.07 -10.42 18.82
N GLN A 38 14.83 -10.06 19.85
CA GLN A 38 15.39 -8.72 20.02
C GLN A 38 16.39 -8.38 18.90
N LEU A 39 17.29 -9.31 18.56
CA LEU A 39 18.21 -9.14 17.44
C LEU A 39 17.48 -9.05 16.10
N PHE A 40 16.45 -9.87 15.89
CA PHE A 40 15.63 -9.79 14.70
C PHE A 40 14.82 -8.48 14.63
N GLN A 41 14.32 -7.97 15.76
CA GLN A 41 13.59 -6.70 15.82
C GLN A 41 14.50 -5.52 15.44
N GLU A 42 15.72 -5.47 15.98
CA GLU A 42 16.69 -4.43 15.62
C GLU A 42 17.19 -4.60 14.17
N PHE A 43 17.37 -5.84 13.71
CA PHE A 43 17.70 -6.11 12.31
C PHE A 43 16.59 -5.64 11.38
N TYR A 44 15.32 -5.92 11.69
CA TYR A 44 14.18 -5.42 10.91
C TYR A 44 14.05 -3.90 11.00
N ARG A 45 14.45 -3.27 12.10
CA ARG A 45 14.47 -1.82 12.25
C ARG A 45 15.50 -1.20 11.32
N HIS A 46 16.70 -1.77 11.24
CA HIS A 46 17.75 -1.34 10.32
C HIS A 46 17.42 -1.66 8.86
N ALA A 47 16.87 -2.84 8.56
CA ALA A 47 16.44 -3.21 7.22
C ALA A 47 15.32 -2.28 6.71
N ARG A 48 14.35 -1.92 7.57
CA ARG A 48 13.31 -0.94 7.24
C ARG A 48 13.86 0.46 7.04
N TRP A 49 14.91 0.84 7.77
CA TRP A 49 15.57 2.13 7.61
C TRP A 49 16.32 2.21 6.26
N ALA A 50 17.11 1.18 5.93
CA ALA A 50 17.83 1.10 4.67
C ALA A 50 16.90 1.01 3.44
N ALA A 51 15.82 0.24 3.53
CA ALA A 51 14.85 0.10 2.44
C ALA A 51 14.12 1.42 2.11
N ARG A 52 14.10 2.38 3.04
CA ARG A 52 13.37 3.64 2.86
C ARG A 52 14.09 4.60 1.93
N GLU A 53 15.40 4.78 2.08
CA GLU A 53 16.16 5.75 1.27
C GLU A 53 16.18 5.36 -0.22
N GLU A 54 16.45 4.10 -0.52
CA GLU A 54 16.44 3.61 -1.91
C GLU A 54 15.05 3.72 -2.54
N TYR A 55 14.00 3.44 -1.74
CA TYR A 55 12.63 3.56 -2.19
C TYR A 55 12.21 5.01 -2.46
N GLU A 56 12.66 5.95 -1.62
CA GLU A 56 12.42 7.39 -1.81
C GLU A 56 13.11 7.92 -3.08
N LEU A 57 14.34 7.48 -3.38
CA LEU A 57 15.03 7.82 -4.63
C LEU A 57 14.33 7.24 -5.87
N LEU A 58 13.95 5.96 -5.82
CA LEU A 58 13.21 5.33 -6.91
C LEU A 58 11.86 5.99 -7.16
N LEU A 59 11.17 6.42 -6.10
CA LEU A 59 9.93 7.18 -6.22
C LEU A 59 10.17 8.56 -6.86
N ALA A 60 11.21 9.27 -6.43
CA ALA A 60 11.57 10.57 -6.98
C ALA A 60 11.95 10.48 -8.47
N GLU A 61 12.75 9.49 -8.85
CA GLU A 61 13.11 9.22 -10.25
C GLU A 61 11.87 8.91 -11.09
N LYS A 62 10.99 8.03 -10.60
CA LYS A 62 9.72 7.72 -11.27
C LYS A 62 8.83 8.94 -11.40
N ALA A 63 8.72 9.75 -10.34
CA ALA A 63 7.92 10.96 -10.35
C ALA A 63 8.46 11.99 -11.37
N ALA A 64 9.78 12.16 -11.45
CA ALA A 64 10.41 13.01 -12.46
C ALA A 64 10.16 12.48 -13.88
N ALA A 65 10.35 11.18 -14.11
CA ALA A 65 10.06 10.57 -15.41
C ALA A 65 8.58 10.67 -15.80
N GLU A 66 7.65 10.59 -14.84
CA GLU A 66 6.22 10.77 -15.08
C GLU A 66 5.90 12.24 -15.38
N ALA A 67 6.57 13.20 -14.71
CA ALA A 67 6.44 14.63 -14.99
C ALA A 67 6.87 14.97 -16.42
N ASP A 68 8.02 14.44 -16.86
CA ASP A 68 8.51 14.62 -18.23
C ASP A 68 7.53 14.05 -19.27
N ARG A 69 6.96 12.87 -19.00
CA ARG A 69 5.90 12.31 -19.85
C ARG A 69 4.66 13.19 -19.89
N ASN A 70 4.28 13.80 -18.77
CA ASN A 70 3.11 14.68 -18.67
C ASN A 70 3.28 15.97 -19.45
N ASP A 71 4.50 16.48 -19.59
CA ASP A 71 4.81 17.65 -20.41
C ASP A 71 4.86 17.36 -21.92
N GLN A 72 4.84 16.08 -22.31
CA GLN A 72 4.79 15.69 -23.71
C GLN A 72 3.58 16.28 -24.43
N VAL A 73 3.84 16.93 -25.57
CA VAL A 73 2.82 17.51 -26.44
C VAL A 73 2.29 16.46 -27.40
N LEU A 74 0.98 16.25 -27.37
CA LEU A 74 0.25 15.26 -28.13
C LEU A 74 -0.57 15.90 -29.26
N THR A 75 -0.74 15.12 -30.33
CA THR A 75 -1.72 15.41 -31.37
C THR A 75 -3.11 14.94 -30.96
N VAL A 76 -4.13 15.37 -31.70
CA VAL A 76 -5.52 14.92 -31.48
C VAL A 76 -5.64 13.41 -31.54
N ALA A 77 -4.98 12.76 -32.51
CA ALA A 77 -5.03 11.30 -32.67
C ALA A 77 -4.37 10.58 -31.48
N GLN A 78 -3.24 11.09 -30.99
CA GLN A 78 -2.57 10.52 -29.81
C GLN A 78 -3.39 10.73 -28.53
N ALA A 79 -3.98 11.91 -28.35
CA ALA A 79 -4.89 12.18 -27.23
C ALA A 79 -6.12 11.26 -27.28
N ALA A 80 -6.67 11.02 -28.47
CA ALA A 80 -7.78 10.09 -28.69
C ALA A 80 -7.40 8.64 -28.32
N GLN A 81 -6.22 8.19 -28.73
CA GLN A 81 -5.69 6.87 -28.35
C GLN A 81 -5.49 6.74 -26.84
N LEU A 82 -4.95 7.76 -26.18
CA LEU A 82 -4.77 7.75 -24.73
C LEU A 82 -6.09 7.70 -23.97
N LEU A 83 -7.11 8.40 -24.47
CA LEU A 83 -8.44 8.44 -23.85
C LEU A 83 -9.33 7.26 -24.27
N GLY A 84 -8.95 6.49 -25.29
CA GLY A 84 -9.81 5.47 -25.89
C GLY A 84 -11.05 6.04 -26.59
N LEU A 85 -10.98 7.29 -27.08
CA LEU A 85 -12.10 8.00 -27.70
C LEU A 85 -11.90 8.17 -29.22
N CYS A 86 -12.96 8.56 -29.92
CA CYS A 86 -12.85 8.98 -31.31
C CYS A 86 -12.16 10.36 -31.42
N PRO A 87 -11.28 10.59 -32.41
CA PRO A 87 -10.65 11.90 -32.63
C PRO A 87 -11.65 13.06 -32.76
N GLN A 88 -12.83 12.79 -33.32
CA GLN A 88 -13.91 13.76 -33.43
C GLN A 88 -14.41 14.24 -32.06
N THR A 89 -14.58 13.31 -31.11
CA THR A 89 -14.99 13.63 -29.73
C THR A 89 -13.94 14.50 -29.03
N VAL A 90 -12.66 14.22 -29.26
CA VAL A 90 -11.57 15.04 -28.70
C VAL A 90 -11.60 16.46 -29.27
N TYR A 91 -11.88 16.63 -30.57
CA TYR A 91 -12.08 17.95 -31.18
C TYR A 91 -13.26 18.71 -30.57
N GLU A 92 -14.39 18.03 -30.38
CA GLU A 92 -15.57 18.63 -29.74
C GLU A 92 -15.29 19.05 -28.30
N TRP A 93 -14.53 18.24 -27.56
CA TRP A 93 -14.14 18.56 -26.18
C TRP A 93 -13.16 19.73 -26.11
N ALA A 94 -12.24 19.82 -27.06
CA ALA A 94 -11.36 20.99 -27.19
C ALA A 94 -12.17 22.25 -27.54
N LYS A 95 -13.16 22.15 -28.43
CA LYS A 95 -14.05 23.25 -28.80
C LYS A 95 -14.96 23.69 -27.65
N ALA A 96 -15.43 22.73 -26.85
CA ALA A 96 -16.27 22.97 -25.67
C ALA A 96 -15.46 23.36 -24.42
N GLU A 97 -14.13 23.58 -24.56
CA GLU A 97 -13.21 23.96 -23.49
C GLU A 97 -13.17 23.00 -22.29
N LYS A 98 -13.67 21.76 -22.47
CA LYS A 98 -13.57 20.68 -21.48
C LYS A 98 -12.17 20.09 -21.39
N LEU A 99 -11.36 20.30 -22.42
CA LEU A 99 -10.01 19.81 -22.53
C LEU A 99 -9.10 20.98 -22.89
N GLN A 100 -8.07 21.23 -22.08
CA GLN A 100 -7.15 22.33 -22.32
C GLN A 100 -6.31 22.07 -23.56
N ALA A 101 -6.53 22.88 -24.60
CA ALA A 101 -5.91 22.75 -25.90
C ALA A 101 -5.07 23.98 -26.22
N PHE A 102 -3.93 23.78 -26.88
CA PHE A 102 -3.06 24.84 -27.38
C PHE A 102 -3.09 24.83 -28.89
N LYS A 103 -3.28 26.01 -29.49
CA LYS A 103 -3.27 26.16 -30.94
C LYS A 103 -1.84 26.50 -31.39
N VAL A 104 -1.25 25.62 -32.19
CA VAL A 104 0.08 25.82 -32.78
C VAL A 104 -0.11 25.93 -34.29
N GLY A 105 -0.20 27.18 -34.76
CA GLY A 105 -0.54 27.49 -36.15
C GLY A 105 -1.95 27.00 -36.52
N ARG A 106 -2.04 26.06 -37.46
CA ARG A 106 -3.30 25.42 -37.88
C ARG A 106 -3.66 24.17 -37.08
N ALA A 107 -2.73 23.64 -36.29
CA ALA A 107 -2.92 22.39 -35.55
C ALA A 107 -3.33 22.66 -34.10
N VAL A 108 -4.18 21.78 -33.57
CA VAL A 108 -4.52 21.74 -32.14
C VAL A 108 -3.63 20.71 -31.46
N ARG A 109 -3.04 21.08 -30.33
CA ARG A 109 -2.13 20.26 -29.53
C ARG A 109 -2.57 20.22 -28.08
N PHE A 110 -2.22 19.16 -27.38
CA PHE A 110 -2.58 18.94 -25.98
C PHE A 110 -1.34 18.55 -25.19
N LYS A 111 -1.22 18.97 -23.93
CA LYS A 111 -0.24 18.34 -23.04
C LYS A 111 -0.85 17.07 -22.46
N ARG A 112 -0.08 15.99 -22.38
CA ARG A 112 -0.53 14.71 -21.82
C ARG A 112 -1.08 14.86 -20.40
N GLY A 113 -0.43 15.64 -19.54
CA GLY A 113 -0.86 15.88 -18.17
C GLY A 113 -2.25 16.51 -18.06
N HIS A 114 -2.56 17.50 -18.91
CA HIS A 114 -3.89 18.12 -18.94
C HIS A 114 -4.97 17.16 -19.42
N VAL A 115 -4.64 16.28 -20.35
CA VAL A 115 -5.58 15.25 -20.85
C VAL A 115 -5.94 14.26 -19.75
N LEU A 116 -4.96 13.79 -18.98
CA LEU A 116 -5.19 12.89 -17.85
C LEU A 116 -5.94 13.56 -16.70
N ALA A 117 -5.61 14.83 -16.39
CA ALA A 117 -6.30 15.59 -15.36
C ALA A 117 -7.80 15.79 -15.69
N ALA A 118 -8.14 16.06 -16.95
CA ALA A 118 -9.53 16.20 -17.38
C ALA A 118 -10.33 14.90 -17.18
N LEU A 119 -9.71 13.73 -17.37
CA LEU A 119 -10.35 12.43 -17.13
C LEU A 119 -10.65 12.21 -15.63
N GLN A 120 -9.72 12.59 -14.76
CA GLN A 120 -9.92 12.53 -13.30
C GLN A 120 -11.06 13.46 -12.84
N GLN A 121 -11.16 14.65 -13.42
CA GLN A 121 -12.24 15.60 -13.12
C GLN A 121 -13.61 15.08 -13.56
N GLN A 122 -13.69 14.43 -14.72
CA GLN A 122 -14.96 13.86 -15.23
C GLN A 122 -15.41 12.60 -14.49
N THR A 123 -14.47 11.87 -13.85
CA THR A 123 -14.79 10.68 -13.05
C THR A 123 -15.44 11.04 -11.72
N GLN A 124 -15.24 12.27 -11.22
CA GLN A 124 -16.02 12.75 -10.10
C GLN A 124 -17.47 12.86 -10.56
N PRO A 125 -18.41 12.11 -9.94
CA PRO A 125 -19.80 12.17 -10.33
C PRO A 125 -20.27 13.60 -10.06
N ASP A 126 -20.49 14.35 -11.15
CA ASP A 126 -21.23 15.60 -11.07
C ASP A 126 -22.60 15.23 -10.49
N GLY A 127 -22.76 15.47 -9.18
CA GLY A 127 -23.85 14.96 -8.34
C GLY A 127 -25.23 15.46 -8.75
N ARG A 128 -25.30 16.17 -9.87
CA ARG A 128 -26.48 16.73 -10.49
C ARG A 128 -27.01 15.84 -11.60
N ARG A 129 -27.24 14.55 -11.32
CA ARG A 129 -28.09 13.72 -12.19
C ARG A 129 -29.54 14.21 -12.10
N LYS A 130 -29.86 15.26 -12.87
CA LYS A 130 -31.19 15.89 -12.98
C LYS A 130 -32.29 14.92 -13.45
N TYR A 131 -31.91 13.76 -13.98
CA TYR A 131 -32.82 12.71 -14.46
C TYR A 131 -32.48 11.31 -13.90
N ALA A 132 -31.82 11.22 -12.75
CA ALA A 132 -31.80 9.94 -12.03
C ALA A 132 -33.27 9.56 -11.78
N ARG A 133 -33.74 8.55 -12.52
CA ARG A 133 -35.15 8.18 -12.55
C ARG A 133 -35.62 7.95 -11.12
N ARG A 134 -36.80 8.50 -10.81
CA ARG A 134 -37.57 8.20 -9.60
C ARG A 134 -37.43 6.72 -9.27
N ALA A 135 -36.72 6.41 -8.20
CA ALA A 135 -36.75 5.08 -7.63
C ALA A 135 -38.20 4.83 -7.19
N THR A 136 -38.88 3.96 -7.93
CA THR A 136 -39.91 3.03 -7.46
C THR A 136 -40.66 3.42 -6.17
N GLY A 137 -41.93 3.82 -6.33
CA GLY A 137 -42.92 3.79 -5.24
C GLY A 137 -43.66 5.11 -5.04
N SER A 138 -44.59 5.44 -5.94
CA SER A 138 -45.71 6.28 -5.53
C SER A 138 -46.67 5.35 -4.76
N PRO A 139 -46.91 5.52 -3.44
CA PRO A 139 -47.96 4.73 -2.80
C PRO A 139 -49.29 5.12 -3.45
N ALA A 140 -50.00 4.11 -3.95
CA ALA A 140 -51.34 4.28 -4.49
C ALA A 140 -52.20 5.03 -3.47
N LYS A 141 -52.93 6.07 -3.92
CA LYS A 141 -53.97 6.71 -3.11
C LYS A 141 -54.92 5.61 -2.61
N PRO A 142 -55.19 5.49 -1.29
CA PRO A 142 -56.24 4.59 -0.85
C PRO A 142 -57.57 5.10 -1.39
N ALA A 143 -58.30 4.21 -2.06
CA ALA A 143 -59.66 4.48 -2.51
C ALA A 143 -60.53 4.76 -1.27
N THR A 144 -61.06 5.98 -1.19
CA THR A 144 -62.10 6.33 -0.22
C THR A 144 -63.34 5.48 -0.54
N VAL A 145 -63.58 4.44 0.26
CA VAL A 145 -64.85 3.71 0.25
C VAL A 145 -65.90 4.64 0.83
N VAL A 146 -66.71 5.25 -0.02
CA VAL A 146 -67.87 6.03 0.41
C VAL A 146 -68.96 5.03 0.80
N ALA A 147 -69.19 4.89 2.11
CA ALA A 147 -70.32 4.14 2.64
C ALA A 147 -71.63 4.86 2.26
N GLY A 148 -72.41 4.24 1.39
CA GLY A 148 -73.77 4.67 1.06
C GLY A 148 -74.70 4.40 2.24
N ALA A 149 -75.10 5.47 2.93
CA ALA A 149 -76.24 5.45 3.83
C ALA A 149 -77.51 5.61 2.97
N CYS A 150 -78.23 4.52 2.74
CA CYS A 150 -79.62 4.58 2.30
C CYS A 150 -80.47 4.89 3.53
N ALA A 151 -80.89 6.14 3.65
CA ALA A 151 -82.07 6.54 4.40
C ALA A 151 -83.04 7.09 3.36
N ASP A 152 -84.21 6.48 3.20
CA ASP A 152 -85.43 7.18 2.79
C ASP A 152 -86.66 6.30 3.03
N SER A 153 -87.55 6.89 3.85
CA SER A 153 -89.02 6.81 3.92
C SER A 153 -89.73 5.46 4.16
#